data_AF-A0A0A9Z6Z3-F1
#
_entry.id   AF-A0A0A9Z6Z3-F1
#
_cell.length_a   1.000
_cell.length_b   1.000
_cell.length_c   1.000
_cell.angle_alpha   90.00
_cell.angle_beta   90.00
_cell.angle_gamma   90.00
#
_symmetry.space_group_name_H-M   'P 1'
#
loop_
_entity.id
_entity.type
_entity.pdbx_description
1 polymer ?
#
loop_
_entity_poly.entity_id
_entity_poly.type
_entity_poly.pdbx_seq_one_letter_code
_entity_poly.pdbx_strand_id
1 'polypeptide(L)'
;MSAGLAIVHLQNRWTDKEENYPLINEEYIEIKESQSYLFSFFQISADQIVVFILLVALTVKFMFFEEEDFVTDPPKEEPKTKTIRKFDVENELKEGRSKEECLDIFKRDNSVDILRDEEIEGLIEGGAVSCYTLEKFLEDKERAVKIRRIILGKKLKKLGAFRDVPFENYDYDKVFGACCENVVGYVPIPLGVVGPLFLDGEMVHVPMATTEGCLVASTNRGCRAVLNRGVTSRLVDDGMTRGPVVRFQNIDKAAAALKWINDPNNFDKIKKSFDSTSRFAKLTKVQVKIAGRLLYVRFVATTGDAMGMNMVSKGTEAALNRVQQVFPDMEILSLSGNYCADKKPTAVNWIEGRGKYVVCEAIVSKEDVSRVLKTTVPALIDLNISKNLIGSAVAGSIGGFNAHAANIVTAVYIATGQDPAQVVTSSNCITLMESSGDDLYISCTMPSIEVGTVGGGTQLPAQSSCLELLGVQGSNRAFPGHNAGQLARVVCATVLTGELSLMSALASGHLVRSHLKHNRSAQCLTQST
;
A
#
# COMPACT_ATOMS: atom_id res chain seq x y z
N MET A 1 25.57 -21.16 -26.65
CA MET A 1 24.24 -20.50 -26.65
C MET A 1 23.87 -19.88 -27.99
N SER A 2 24.79 -19.22 -28.71
CA SER A 2 24.53 -18.59 -30.01
C SER A 2 24.17 -19.55 -31.15
N ALA A 3 24.71 -20.79 -31.17
CA ALA A 3 24.39 -21.77 -32.21
C ALA A 3 22.98 -22.38 -32.08
N GLY A 4 22.46 -22.54 -30.85
CA GLY A 4 21.13 -23.12 -30.61
C GLY A 4 19.98 -22.18 -30.98
N LEU A 5 20.16 -20.87 -30.76
CA LEU A 5 19.18 -19.84 -31.14
C LEU A 5 19.06 -19.68 -32.67
N ALA A 6 20.15 -19.92 -33.42
CA ALA A 6 20.14 -19.85 -34.88
C ALA A 6 19.28 -20.96 -35.52
N ILE A 7 19.31 -22.17 -34.94
CA ILE A 7 18.56 -23.33 -35.45
C ILE A 7 17.05 -23.17 -35.19
N VAL A 8 16.67 -22.65 -34.02
CA VAL A 8 15.26 -22.35 -33.68
C VAL A 8 14.69 -21.26 -34.59
N HIS A 9 15.48 -20.23 -34.93
CA HIS A 9 15.04 -19.18 -35.84
C HIS A 9 14.90 -19.63 -37.30
N LEU A 10 15.70 -20.61 -37.74
CA LEU A 10 15.61 -21.20 -39.08
C LEU A 10 14.37 -22.08 -39.25
N GLN A 11 13.97 -22.83 -38.21
CA GLN A 11 12.77 -23.67 -38.27
C GLN A 11 11.45 -22.88 -38.24
N ASN A 12 11.41 -21.72 -37.59
CA ASN A 12 10.18 -20.95 -37.41
C ASN A 12 9.83 -20.02 -38.59
N ARG A 13 10.68 -19.94 -39.62
CA ARG A 13 10.51 -19.03 -40.76
C ARG A 13 9.88 -19.67 -42.01
N TRP A 14 9.62 -20.98 -42.00
CA TRP A 14 9.22 -21.75 -43.19
C TRP A 14 8.04 -22.70 -42.96
N THR A 15 7.03 -22.29 -42.19
CA THR A 15 5.74 -23.00 -42.08
C THR A 15 4.57 -22.05 -42.34
N ASP A 16 4.28 -21.92 -43.63
CA ASP A 16 3.01 -21.69 -44.34
C ASP A 16 1.99 -20.66 -43.82
N LYS A 17 1.92 -19.56 -44.57
CA LYS A 17 0.66 -18.93 -45.01
C LYS A 17 0.25 -19.54 -46.35
N GLU A 18 -1.03 -19.89 -46.50
CA GLU A 18 -1.92 -19.77 -47.68
C GLU A 18 -3.08 -20.77 -47.52
N GLU A 19 -4.32 -20.31 -47.28
CA GLU A 19 -5.36 -19.94 -48.26
C GLU A 19 -5.69 -21.04 -49.30
N ASN A 20 -6.92 -21.57 -49.20
CA ASN A 20 -7.53 -22.58 -50.08
C ASN A 20 -7.80 -22.03 -51.49
N TYR A 21 -7.44 -22.77 -52.55
CA TYR A 21 -8.32 -23.34 -53.60
C TYR A 21 -7.48 -24.23 -54.58
N PRO A 22 -8.06 -25.23 -55.27
CA PRO A 22 -7.35 -26.40 -55.82
C PRO A 22 -7.04 -26.35 -57.33
N LEU A 23 -6.04 -27.11 -57.79
CA LEU A 23 -6.07 -28.04 -58.96
C LEU A 23 -4.65 -28.49 -59.39
N ILE A 24 -4.40 -29.80 -59.24
CA ILE A 24 -3.73 -30.76 -60.16
C ILE A 24 -2.42 -30.34 -60.88
N ASN A 25 -1.30 -31.03 -60.58
CA ASN A 25 -0.67 -31.96 -61.56
C ASN A 25 0.47 -32.81 -60.96
N GLU A 26 0.50 -34.05 -61.43
CA GLU A 26 1.39 -35.16 -61.08
C GLU A 26 2.81 -34.95 -61.63
N GLU A 27 3.75 -34.48 -60.80
CA GLU A 27 5.18 -34.55 -61.16
C GLU A 27 6.12 -34.59 -59.93
N TYR A 28 5.61 -34.97 -58.75
CA TYR A 28 6.33 -34.86 -57.47
C TYR A 28 6.57 -36.19 -56.73
N ILE A 29 6.61 -37.32 -57.44
CA ILE A 29 6.66 -38.64 -56.79
C ILE A 29 8.07 -39.27 -56.69
N GLU A 30 9.09 -38.80 -57.42
CA GLU A 30 10.40 -39.50 -57.41
C GLU A 30 11.51 -38.93 -56.50
N ILE A 31 11.23 -37.89 -55.69
CA ILE A 31 12.25 -37.31 -54.79
C ILE A 31 11.99 -37.60 -53.29
N LYS A 32 10.84 -38.19 -52.94
CA LYS A 32 10.42 -38.35 -51.54
C LYS A 32 10.90 -39.64 -50.83
N GLU A 33 11.37 -40.64 -51.57
CA GLU A 33 11.78 -41.92 -50.95
C GLU A 33 13.25 -41.96 -50.49
N SER A 34 14.12 -41.09 -51.01
CA SER A 34 15.55 -41.09 -50.63
C SER A 34 15.89 -40.21 -49.41
N GLN A 35 15.05 -39.23 -49.08
CA GLN A 35 15.25 -38.38 -47.88
C GLN A 35 14.64 -38.95 -46.59
N SER A 36 13.78 -39.97 -46.69
CA SER A 36 13.07 -40.52 -45.52
C SER A 36 13.94 -41.42 -44.62
N TYR A 37 15.08 -41.93 -45.11
CA TYR A 37 15.94 -42.84 -44.34
C TYR A 37 17.06 -42.15 -43.56
N LEU A 38 17.39 -40.89 -43.89
CA LEU A 38 18.40 -40.10 -43.18
C LEU A 38 17.82 -39.34 -41.97
N PHE A 39 16.50 -39.13 -41.92
CA PHE A 39 15.83 -38.39 -40.85
C PHE A 39 15.30 -39.26 -39.70
N SER A 40 15.35 -40.61 -39.81
CA SER A 40 14.87 -41.49 -38.73
C SER A 40 15.89 -41.74 -37.62
N PHE A 41 17.10 -41.16 -37.69
CA PHE A 41 18.16 -41.39 -36.70
C PHE A 41 18.30 -40.30 -35.63
N PHE A 42 17.60 -39.17 -35.74
CA PHE A 42 17.63 -38.10 -34.74
C PHE A 42 16.27 -37.41 -34.57
N GLN A 43 15.28 -38.12 -34.05
CA GLN A 43 14.13 -37.48 -33.37
C GLN A 43 14.43 -37.44 -31.86
N ILE A 44 15.32 -36.54 -31.46
CA ILE A 44 15.50 -36.19 -30.05
C ILE A 44 14.40 -35.19 -29.70
N SER A 45 13.57 -35.48 -28.71
CA SER A 45 12.52 -34.54 -28.28
C SER A 45 13.15 -33.30 -27.63
N ALA A 46 12.46 -32.17 -27.68
CA ALA A 46 12.94 -30.92 -27.07
C ALA A 46 13.30 -31.10 -25.58
N ASP A 47 12.54 -31.95 -24.87
CA ASP A 47 12.79 -32.27 -23.46
C ASP A 47 14.13 -32.97 -23.23
N GLN A 48 14.53 -33.87 -24.15
CA GLN A 48 15.81 -34.57 -24.06
C GLN A 48 17.00 -33.64 -24.30
N ILE A 49 16.84 -32.61 -25.14
CA ILE A 49 17.86 -31.58 -25.36
C ILE A 49 18.04 -30.73 -24.10
N VAL A 50 16.94 -30.35 -23.44
CA VAL A 50 17.00 -29.58 -22.19
C VAL A 50 17.67 -30.38 -21.07
N VAL A 51 17.32 -31.65 -20.92
CA VAL A 51 17.93 -32.55 -19.94
C VAL A 51 19.44 -32.71 -20.20
N PHE A 52 19.84 -32.86 -21.46
CA PHE A 52 21.25 -32.97 -21.83
C PHE A 52 22.03 -31.69 -21.51
N ILE A 53 21.47 -30.51 -21.79
CA ILE A 53 22.09 -29.22 -21.45
C ILE A 53 22.25 -29.07 -19.93
N LEU A 54 21.24 -29.47 -19.15
CA LEU A 54 21.30 -29.42 -17.69
C LEU A 54 22.35 -30.38 -17.11
N LEU A 55 22.46 -31.59 -17.67
CA LEU A 55 23.49 -32.56 -17.30
C LEU A 55 24.90 -32.02 -17.57
N VAL A 56 25.15 -31.46 -18.75
CA VAL A 56 26.45 -30.86 -19.08
C VAL A 56 26.77 -29.68 -18.15
N ALA A 57 25.79 -28.83 -17.82
CA ALA A 57 25.98 -27.72 -16.89
C ALA A 57 26.31 -28.19 -15.46
N LEU A 58 25.67 -29.27 -14.99
CA LEU A 58 25.95 -29.90 -13.71
C LEU A 58 27.34 -30.54 -13.68
N THR A 59 27.76 -31.22 -14.75
CA THR A 59 29.10 -31.81 -14.86
C THR A 59 30.19 -30.73 -14.89
N VAL A 60 29.96 -29.60 -15.56
CA VAL A 60 30.89 -28.46 -15.55
C VAL A 60 30.96 -27.83 -14.15
N LYS A 61 29.84 -27.69 -13.44
CA LYS A 61 29.86 -27.21 -12.04
C LYS A 61 30.65 -28.16 -11.13
N PHE A 62 30.49 -29.46 -11.32
CA PHE A 62 31.15 -30.48 -10.50
C PHE A 62 32.65 -30.62 -10.81
N MET A 63 33.08 -30.40 -12.07
CA MET A 63 34.50 -30.47 -12.44
C MET A 63 35.30 -29.20 -12.16
N PHE A 64 34.67 -28.02 -12.03
CA PHE A 64 35.38 -26.74 -11.96
C PHE A 64 35.18 -25.94 -10.67
N PHE A 65 34.35 -26.39 -9.72
CA PHE A 65 34.02 -25.61 -8.51
C PHE A 65 33.93 -26.45 -7.22
N GLU A 66 34.92 -27.30 -6.97
CA GLU A 66 35.24 -27.77 -5.62
C GLU A 66 36.76 -27.63 -5.40
N GLU A 67 37.14 -26.56 -4.71
CA GLU A 67 38.29 -26.50 -3.80
C GLU A 67 38.32 -25.10 -3.16
N GLU A 68 38.08 -25.01 -1.84
CA GLU A 68 38.75 -24.06 -0.95
C GLU A 68 38.53 -24.46 0.52
N ASP A 69 39.54 -25.18 1.03
CA ASP A 69 40.24 -25.06 2.31
C ASP A 69 39.47 -24.75 3.61
N PHE A 70 39.56 -25.72 4.52
CA PHE A 70 39.36 -25.56 5.97
C PHE A 70 40.38 -24.57 6.54
N VAL A 71 39.94 -23.34 6.84
CA VAL A 71 40.65 -22.44 7.77
C VAL A 71 39.95 -22.50 9.12
N THR A 72 40.64 -23.07 10.10
CA THR A 72 40.27 -23.01 11.52
C THR A 72 40.68 -21.66 12.10
N ASP A 73 39.71 -20.81 12.41
CA ASP A 73 39.93 -19.60 13.22
C ASP A 73 39.81 -19.89 14.73
N PRO A 74 40.57 -19.18 15.59
CA PRO A 74 40.76 -19.47 17.01
C PRO A 74 39.53 -19.09 17.87
N PRO A 75 39.44 -19.57 19.14
CA PRO A 75 38.26 -19.40 19.96
C PRO A 75 38.00 -17.92 20.31
N LYS A 76 36.78 -17.45 20.04
CA LYS A 76 36.29 -16.14 20.47
C LYS A 76 36.03 -16.15 21.98
N GLU A 77 36.62 -15.18 22.67
CA GLU A 77 36.39 -14.87 24.08
C GLU A 77 34.91 -14.55 24.36
N GLU A 78 34.41 -15.06 25.49
CA GLU A 78 33.08 -14.79 26.03
C GLU A 78 32.90 -13.31 26.40
N PRO A 79 31.77 -12.67 26.05
CA PRO A 79 31.44 -11.37 26.59
C PRO A 79 30.97 -11.51 28.05
N LYS A 80 31.71 -10.84 28.92
CA LYS A 80 31.47 -10.62 30.35
C LYS A 80 29.98 -10.38 30.67
N THR A 81 29.47 -11.20 31.57
CA THR A 81 28.19 -11.07 32.27
C THR A 81 28.03 -9.66 32.84
N LYS A 82 27.10 -8.88 32.27
CA LYS A 82 26.53 -7.72 32.96
C LYS A 82 25.42 -8.21 33.88
N THR A 83 25.56 -7.83 35.14
CA THR A 83 24.74 -8.14 36.29
C THR A 83 23.24 -8.00 35.99
N ILE A 84 22.56 -9.14 35.88
CA ILE A 84 21.10 -9.23 36.00
C ILE A 84 20.76 -8.78 37.41
N ARG A 85 19.94 -7.74 37.55
CA ARG A 85 19.31 -7.39 38.81
C ARG A 85 18.49 -8.61 39.27
N LYS A 86 18.78 -9.11 40.47
CA LYS A 86 18.00 -10.13 41.17
C LYS A 86 16.51 -9.78 41.03
N PHE A 87 15.80 -10.51 40.18
CA PHE A 87 14.37 -10.70 40.32
C PHE A 87 14.20 -11.86 41.29
N ASP A 88 13.36 -11.66 42.29
CA ASP A 88 13.18 -12.53 43.44
C ASP A 88 12.77 -13.95 43.02
N VAL A 89 13.65 -14.91 43.29
CA VAL A 89 13.48 -16.36 43.08
C VAL A 89 12.74 -16.97 44.27
N GLU A 90 11.63 -16.38 44.70
CA GLU A 90 10.83 -16.88 45.85
C GLU A 90 9.41 -17.37 45.47
N ASN A 91 9.06 -17.44 44.19
CA ASN A 91 7.72 -17.91 43.75
C ASN A 91 7.67 -19.28 43.06
N GLU A 92 8.78 -20.01 42.96
CA GLU A 92 8.78 -21.39 42.49
C GLU A 92 8.62 -22.34 43.68
N LEU A 93 7.36 -22.74 43.96
CA LEU A 93 6.89 -23.98 44.64
C LEU A 93 5.46 -23.83 45.22
N LYS A 94 4.53 -23.16 44.51
CA LYS A 94 3.09 -23.26 44.82
C LYS A 94 2.40 -24.09 43.72
N GLU A 95 1.82 -25.22 44.12
CA GLU A 95 0.89 -25.98 43.29
C GLU A 95 -0.19 -25.03 42.76
N GLY A 96 -0.60 -25.22 41.51
CA GLY A 96 -1.58 -24.33 40.90
C GLY A 96 -2.98 -24.49 41.43
N ARG A 97 -3.72 -23.38 41.41
CA ARG A 97 -5.16 -23.39 41.70
C ARG A 97 -5.86 -24.34 40.74
N SER A 98 -6.91 -24.99 41.20
CA SER A 98 -7.74 -25.84 40.34
C SER A 98 -8.47 -25.00 39.29
N LYS A 99 -8.97 -25.66 38.22
CA LYS A 99 -9.75 -24.95 37.19
C LYS A 99 -11.02 -24.34 37.78
N GLU A 100 -11.63 -25.02 38.74
CA GLU A 100 -12.82 -24.56 39.46
C GLU A 100 -12.50 -23.31 40.28
N GLU A 101 -11.39 -23.29 41.03
CA GLU A 101 -10.95 -22.12 41.80
C GLU A 101 -10.64 -20.91 40.91
N CYS A 102 -9.97 -21.15 39.77
CA CYS A 102 -9.68 -20.10 38.80
C CYS A 102 -10.97 -19.53 38.20
N LEU A 103 -11.96 -20.40 37.93
CA LEU A 103 -13.26 -20.00 37.40
C LEU A 103 -14.06 -19.20 38.42
N ASP A 104 -14.01 -19.58 39.70
CA ASP A 104 -14.70 -18.87 40.77
C ASP A 104 -14.09 -17.49 41.01
N ILE A 105 -12.76 -17.37 40.98
CA ILE A 105 -12.06 -16.07 41.00
C ILE A 105 -12.51 -15.21 39.84
N PHE A 106 -12.48 -15.75 38.61
CA PHE A 106 -12.89 -15.01 37.42
C PHE A 106 -14.35 -14.55 37.50
N LYS A 107 -15.26 -15.41 37.95
CA LYS A 107 -16.69 -15.07 38.10
C LYS A 107 -16.94 -14.02 39.19
N ARG A 108 -16.18 -14.06 40.28
CA ARG A 108 -16.34 -13.14 41.42
C ARG A 108 -15.82 -11.75 41.08
N ASP A 109 -14.60 -11.69 40.54
CA ASP A 109 -13.87 -10.44 40.40
C ASP A 109 -13.96 -9.87 38.96
N ASN A 110 -14.46 -10.66 38.00
CA ASN A 110 -14.51 -10.34 36.57
C ASN A 110 -13.15 -9.87 36.02
N SER A 111 -12.07 -10.42 36.59
CA SER A 111 -10.68 -10.14 36.27
C SER A 111 -9.88 -11.45 36.34
N VAL A 112 -8.80 -11.50 35.57
CA VAL A 112 -7.84 -12.61 35.61
C VAL A 112 -6.43 -12.15 36.00
N ASP A 113 -6.26 -10.91 36.46
CA ASP A 113 -4.94 -10.35 36.77
C ASP A 113 -4.20 -11.14 37.86
N ILE A 114 -4.93 -11.62 38.87
CA ILE A 114 -4.35 -12.40 39.97
C ILE A 114 -4.06 -13.85 39.62
N LEU A 115 -4.50 -14.32 38.45
CA LEU A 115 -4.23 -15.68 37.96
C LEU A 115 -2.84 -15.74 37.32
N ARG A 116 -2.20 -16.91 37.33
CA ARG A 116 -0.93 -17.14 36.60
C ARG A 116 -1.19 -17.38 35.11
N ASP A 117 -0.17 -17.22 34.28
CA ASP A 117 -0.33 -17.37 32.82
C ASP A 117 -0.90 -18.76 32.47
N GLU A 118 -0.43 -19.83 33.10
CA GLU A 118 -0.91 -21.21 32.89
C GLU A 118 -2.36 -21.42 33.36
N GLU A 119 -2.80 -20.70 34.39
CA GLU A 119 -4.17 -20.77 34.91
C GLU A 119 -5.14 -20.06 33.96
N ILE A 120 -4.72 -18.92 33.40
CA ILE A 120 -5.47 -18.19 32.37
C ILE A 120 -5.59 -19.03 31.10
N GLU A 121 -4.52 -19.71 30.70
CA GLU A 121 -4.56 -20.67 29.59
C GLU A 121 -5.61 -21.76 29.84
N GLY A 122 -5.64 -22.34 31.05
CA GLY A 122 -6.63 -23.34 31.44
C GLY A 122 -8.08 -22.84 31.35
N LEU A 123 -8.33 -21.57 31.72
CA LEU A 123 -9.66 -20.94 31.57
C LEU A 123 -10.06 -20.71 30.11
N ILE A 124 -9.10 -20.41 29.25
CA ILE A 124 -9.34 -20.23 27.81
C ILE A 124 -9.61 -21.57 27.13
N GLU A 125 -8.83 -22.61 27.45
CA GLU A 125 -9.07 -23.98 26.96
C GLU A 125 -10.43 -24.52 27.42
N GLY A 126 -10.84 -24.17 28.65
CA GLY A 126 -12.16 -24.50 29.20
C GLY A 126 -13.31 -23.67 28.62
N GLY A 127 -13.04 -22.68 27.76
CA GLY A 127 -14.06 -21.82 27.13
C GLY A 127 -14.67 -20.76 28.06
N ALA A 128 -14.15 -20.60 29.28
CA ALA A 128 -14.64 -19.60 30.24
C ALA A 128 -14.23 -18.18 29.86
N VAL A 129 -13.05 -18.03 29.24
CA VAL A 129 -12.52 -16.74 28.75
C VAL A 129 -12.18 -16.86 27.27
N SER A 130 -12.58 -15.87 26.48
CA SER A 130 -12.19 -15.81 25.07
C SER A 130 -10.84 -15.14 24.88
N CYS A 131 -9.98 -15.72 24.02
CA CYS A 131 -8.63 -15.21 23.78
C CYS A 131 -8.59 -13.79 23.16
N TYR A 132 -9.63 -13.41 22.40
CA TYR A 132 -9.73 -12.07 21.78
C TYR A 132 -10.19 -10.97 22.75
N THR A 133 -10.61 -11.34 23.97
CA THR A 133 -11.10 -10.40 25.00
C THR A 133 -10.14 -10.26 26.18
N LEU A 134 -8.93 -10.83 26.12
CA LEU A 134 -8.02 -10.89 27.26
C LEU A 134 -7.68 -9.51 27.83
N GLU A 135 -7.50 -8.51 26.96
CA GLU A 135 -7.24 -7.12 27.32
C GLU A 135 -8.38 -6.45 28.10
N LYS A 136 -9.57 -7.07 28.16
CA LYS A 136 -10.68 -6.59 29.01
C LYS A 136 -10.58 -7.08 30.45
N PHE A 137 -9.91 -8.21 30.67
CA PHE A 137 -9.85 -8.91 31.95
C PHE A 137 -8.45 -8.84 32.58
N LEU A 138 -7.47 -8.35 31.83
CA LEU A 138 -6.12 -8.05 32.27
C LEU A 138 -5.89 -6.54 32.24
N GLU A 139 -5.40 -5.99 33.33
CA GLU A 139 -4.89 -4.61 33.38
C GLU A 139 -3.64 -4.48 32.47
N ASP A 140 -2.77 -5.49 32.49
CA ASP A 140 -1.58 -5.55 31.65
C ASP A 140 -1.90 -6.12 30.25
N LYS A 141 -2.00 -5.21 29.27
CA LYS A 141 -2.25 -5.56 27.87
C LYS A 141 -1.06 -6.25 27.19
N GLU A 142 0.18 -5.98 27.62
CA GLU A 142 1.34 -6.69 27.10
C GLU A 142 1.31 -8.16 27.53
N ARG A 143 0.92 -8.42 28.78
CA ARG A 143 0.67 -9.77 29.27
C ARG A 143 -0.44 -10.48 28.48
N ALA A 144 -1.52 -9.79 28.12
CA ALA A 144 -2.56 -10.35 27.25
C ALA A 144 -2.00 -10.79 25.89
N VAL A 145 -1.12 -9.99 25.28
CA VAL A 145 -0.42 -10.32 24.02
C VAL A 145 0.51 -11.54 24.22
N LYS A 146 1.27 -11.59 25.31
CA LYS A 146 2.14 -12.73 25.66
C LYS A 146 1.35 -14.03 25.76
N ILE A 147 0.27 -14.06 26.54
CA ILE A 147 -0.58 -15.25 26.74
C ILE A 147 -1.19 -15.69 25.40
N ARG A 148 -1.69 -14.76 24.59
CA ARG A 148 -2.22 -15.06 23.25
C ARG A 148 -1.18 -15.74 22.35
N ARG A 149 0.07 -15.26 22.36
CA ARG A 149 1.18 -15.85 21.59
C ARG A 149 1.44 -17.29 22.01
N ILE A 150 1.47 -17.58 23.32
CA ILE A 150 1.71 -18.92 23.85
C ILE A 150 0.59 -19.88 23.44
N ILE A 151 -0.67 -19.49 23.66
CA ILE A 151 -1.85 -20.32 23.32
C ILE A 151 -1.87 -20.63 21.82
N LEU A 152 -1.65 -19.62 20.98
CA LEU A 152 -1.63 -19.81 19.54
C LEU A 152 -0.44 -20.69 19.10
N GLY A 153 0.74 -20.50 19.70
CA GLY A 153 1.91 -21.35 19.49
C GLY A 153 1.67 -22.81 19.84
N LYS A 154 1.03 -23.09 20.98
CA LYS A 154 0.63 -24.45 21.41
C LYS A 154 -0.40 -25.06 20.46
N LYS A 155 -1.49 -24.32 20.18
CA LYS A 155 -2.58 -24.76 19.28
C LYS A 155 -2.10 -25.10 17.88
N LEU A 156 -1.17 -24.30 17.34
CA LEU A 156 -0.60 -24.51 16.01
C LEU A 156 0.59 -25.48 15.99
N LYS A 157 1.05 -25.97 17.16
CA LYS A 157 2.28 -26.76 17.32
C LYS A 157 3.51 -26.05 16.73
N LYS A 158 3.57 -24.72 16.90
CA LYS A 158 4.64 -23.84 16.41
C LYS A 158 5.06 -22.81 17.47
N LEU A 159 5.60 -23.29 18.59
CA LEU A 159 6.01 -22.43 19.71
C LEU A 159 7.03 -21.35 19.33
N GLY A 160 7.87 -21.61 18.31
CA GLY A 160 8.85 -20.64 17.81
C GLY A 160 8.31 -19.62 16.80
N ALA A 161 7.05 -19.71 16.35
CA ALA A 161 6.52 -18.89 15.25
C ALA A 161 6.58 -17.38 15.50
N PHE A 162 6.49 -16.97 16.78
CA PHE A 162 6.48 -15.57 17.16
C PHE A 162 7.80 -15.10 17.79
N ARG A 163 8.82 -15.95 17.87
CA ARG A 163 10.08 -15.64 18.57
C ARG A 163 10.68 -14.31 18.14
N ASP A 164 10.70 -14.06 16.84
CA ASP A 164 11.34 -12.89 16.23
C ASP A 164 10.34 -11.75 15.94
N VAL A 165 9.06 -11.94 16.31
CA VAL A 165 8.03 -10.89 16.28
C VAL A 165 8.03 -10.17 17.63
N PRO A 166 8.51 -8.92 17.71
CA PRO A 166 8.56 -8.20 18.98
C PRO A 166 7.17 -7.92 19.51
N PHE A 167 7.07 -7.83 20.84
CA PHE A 167 5.82 -7.50 21.51
C PHE A 167 6.02 -6.69 22.80
N GLU A 168 7.19 -6.74 23.41
CA GLU A 168 7.49 -6.03 24.66
C GLU A 168 7.68 -4.52 24.43
N ASN A 169 7.44 -3.73 25.48
CA ASN A 169 7.66 -2.28 25.55
C ASN A 169 6.90 -1.49 24.47
N TYR A 170 5.67 -1.90 24.16
CA TYR A 170 4.81 -1.26 23.19
C TYR A 170 3.51 -0.78 23.84
N ASP A 171 3.07 0.44 23.50
CA ASP A 171 1.87 1.08 24.05
C ASP A 171 0.59 0.44 23.46
N TYR A 172 0.20 -0.71 23.99
CA TYR A 172 -1.02 -1.42 23.58
C TYR A 172 -2.30 -0.72 24.03
N ASP A 173 -2.25 0.22 24.97
CA ASP A 173 -3.41 1.03 25.35
C ASP A 173 -3.93 1.84 24.17
N LYS A 174 -3.03 2.34 23.33
CA LYS A 174 -3.39 3.08 22.12
C LYS A 174 -3.86 2.20 20.95
N VAL A 175 -3.62 0.90 20.99
CA VAL A 175 -4.07 -0.06 19.96
C VAL A 175 -5.42 -0.65 20.31
N PHE A 176 -5.61 -1.00 21.58
CA PHE A 176 -6.78 -1.73 22.04
C PHE A 176 -8.07 -0.93 21.82
N GLY A 177 -9.03 -1.55 21.11
CA GLY A 177 -10.32 -0.92 20.79
C GLY A 177 -10.26 0.20 19.77
N ALA A 178 -9.10 0.42 19.13
CA ALA A 178 -8.91 1.52 18.17
C ALA A 178 -8.26 1.10 16.85
N CYS A 179 -7.17 0.32 16.89
CA CYS A 179 -6.33 0.08 15.71
C CYS A 179 -6.23 -1.37 15.26
N CYS A 180 -6.25 -2.33 16.20
CA CYS A 180 -6.08 -3.74 15.87
C CYS A 180 -6.67 -4.65 16.95
N GLU A 181 -7.24 -5.78 16.54
CA GLU A 181 -7.74 -6.85 17.40
C GLU A 181 -6.80 -8.07 17.35
N ASN A 182 -6.89 -8.96 18.34
CA ASN A 182 -6.11 -10.21 18.39
C ASN A 182 -4.59 -10.01 18.26
N VAL A 183 -4.08 -8.96 18.90
CA VAL A 183 -2.68 -8.52 18.79
C VAL A 183 -1.71 -9.59 19.30
N VAL A 184 -0.72 -9.96 18.49
CA VAL A 184 0.34 -10.93 18.85
C VAL A 184 1.73 -10.29 18.91
N GLY A 185 1.80 -8.97 18.83
CA GLY A 185 3.02 -8.17 18.70
C GLY A 185 2.87 -7.14 17.61
N TYR A 186 3.99 -6.64 17.10
CA TYR A 186 4.04 -5.68 16.00
C TYR A 186 5.15 -6.04 15.01
N VAL A 187 5.07 -5.50 13.79
CA VAL A 187 6.08 -5.72 12.75
C VAL A 187 6.89 -4.42 12.57
N PRO A 188 8.19 -4.41 12.89
CA PRO A 188 9.05 -3.27 12.61
C PRO A 188 9.24 -3.08 11.11
N ILE A 189 8.99 -1.86 10.61
CA ILE A 189 9.29 -1.47 9.23
C ILE A 189 10.40 -0.40 9.28
N PRO A 190 11.49 -0.53 8.49
CA PRO A 190 12.55 0.47 8.48
C PRO A 190 12.01 1.85 8.12
N LEU A 191 12.36 2.85 8.94
CA LEU A 191 11.96 4.24 8.77
C LEU A 191 13.16 5.07 8.27
N GLY A 192 13.04 5.60 7.07
CA GLY A 192 13.98 6.57 6.51
C GLY A 192 13.39 7.99 6.51
N VAL A 193 14.24 8.97 6.25
CA VAL A 193 13.84 10.38 6.08
C VAL A 193 14.42 10.89 4.77
N VAL A 194 13.60 11.60 3.99
CA VAL A 194 14.03 12.27 2.75
C VAL A 194 13.91 13.77 2.89
N GLY A 195 14.85 14.50 2.32
CA GLY A 195 14.86 15.96 2.34
C GLY A 195 16.25 16.58 2.57
N PRO A 196 16.28 17.91 2.74
CA PRO A 196 15.09 18.77 2.83
C PRO A 196 14.36 18.92 1.49
N LEU A 197 13.02 18.90 1.54
CA LEU A 197 12.12 19.25 0.45
C LEU A 197 11.70 20.70 0.65
N PHE A 198 12.10 21.60 -0.25
CA PHE A 198 11.65 22.99 -0.23
C PHE A 198 10.26 23.09 -0.88
N LEU A 199 9.21 23.21 -0.07
CA LEU A 199 7.81 23.19 -0.48
C LEU A 199 7.11 24.46 -0.01
N ASP A 200 6.58 25.26 -0.94
CA ASP A 200 5.80 26.47 -0.65
C ASP A 200 6.46 27.46 0.33
N GLY A 201 7.80 27.56 0.27
CA GLY A 201 8.56 28.45 1.14
C GLY A 201 9.08 27.81 2.44
N GLU A 202 8.78 26.53 2.69
CA GLU A 202 9.21 25.81 3.90
C GLU A 202 10.09 24.61 3.58
N MET A 203 11.00 24.28 4.50
CA MET A 203 11.90 23.12 4.39
C MET A 203 11.34 21.95 5.19
N VAL A 204 10.93 20.90 4.49
CA VAL A 204 10.27 19.73 5.08
C VAL A 204 11.17 18.50 5.00
N HIS A 205 11.21 17.71 6.07
CA HIS A 205 11.86 16.39 6.09
C HIS A 205 10.79 15.31 6.17
N VAL A 206 10.68 14.49 5.12
CA VAL A 206 9.55 13.58 4.95
C VAL A 206 9.91 12.18 5.45
N PRO A 207 9.20 11.64 6.45
CA PRO A 207 9.41 10.27 6.91
C PRO A 207 8.82 9.27 5.91
N MET A 208 9.57 8.20 5.62
CA MET A 208 9.19 7.13 4.69
C MET A 208 9.51 5.77 5.30
N ALA A 209 8.49 4.96 5.56
CA ALA A 209 8.63 3.60 6.08
C ALA A 209 8.55 2.59 4.93
N THR A 210 9.63 1.85 4.67
CA THR A 210 9.69 0.92 3.54
C THR A 210 10.73 -0.18 3.74
N THR A 211 10.50 -1.32 3.11
CA THR A 211 11.49 -2.40 2.94
C THR A 211 12.07 -2.44 1.53
N GLU A 212 11.58 -1.58 0.62
CA GLU A 212 12.13 -1.46 -0.72
C GLU A 212 13.41 -0.62 -0.69
N GLY A 213 14.55 -1.28 -0.95
CA GLY A 213 15.82 -0.57 -1.08
C GLY A 213 15.81 0.39 -2.28
N CYS A 214 16.74 1.35 -2.28
CA CYS A 214 16.78 2.52 -3.16
C CYS A 214 15.63 3.52 -3.04
N LEU A 215 14.45 3.18 -2.50
CA LEU A 215 13.29 4.09 -2.55
C LEU A 215 13.57 5.44 -1.86
N VAL A 216 14.03 5.40 -0.62
CA VAL A 216 14.38 6.60 0.18
C VAL A 216 15.50 7.39 -0.49
N ALA A 217 16.58 6.71 -0.92
CA ALA A 217 17.73 7.35 -1.56
C ALA A 217 17.36 8.01 -2.91
N SER A 218 16.53 7.34 -3.71
CA SER A 218 16.02 7.84 -4.99
C SER A 218 15.17 9.08 -4.79
N THR A 219 14.23 9.03 -3.85
CA THR A 219 13.36 10.17 -3.52
C THR A 219 14.19 11.36 -3.00
N ASN A 220 15.20 11.09 -2.16
CA ASN A 220 16.11 12.12 -1.65
C ASN A 220 16.92 12.79 -2.77
N ARG A 221 17.36 12.03 -3.79
CA ARG A 221 17.99 12.59 -5.00
C ARG A 221 17.04 13.52 -5.75
N GLY A 222 15.75 13.18 -5.81
CA GLY A 222 14.71 14.04 -6.35
C GLY A 222 14.58 15.36 -5.58
N CYS A 223 14.52 15.30 -4.24
CA CYS A 223 14.51 16.50 -3.39
C CYS A 223 15.73 17.40 -3.68
N ARG A 224 16.91 16.81 -3.84
CA ARG A 224 18.13 17.56 -4.21
C ARG A 224 18.05 18.25 -5.56
N ALA A 225 17.36 17.65 -6.54
CA ALA A 225 17.24 18.22 -7.88
C ALA A 225 16.31 19.45 -7.90
N VAL A 226 15.27 19.46 -7.08
CA VAL A 226 14.32 20.58 -7.00
C VAL A 226 14.72 21.66 -5.98
N LEU A 227 15.69 21.39 -5.11
CA LEU A 227 16.02 22.21 -3.94
C LEU A 227 16.24 23.70 -4.24
N ASN A 228 16.92 24.03 -5.34
CA ASN A 228 17.30 25.41 -5.66
C ASN A 228 16.11 26.32 -5.98
N ARG A 229 15.02 25.75 -6.54
CA ARG A 229 13.83 26.50 -6.97
C ARG A 229 12.57 26.11 -6.20
N GLY A 230 12.62 25.00 -5.48
CA GLY A 230 11.51 24.47 -4.69
C GLY A 230 10.40 23.86 -5.52
N VAL A 231 9.40 23.36 -4.80
CA VAL A 231 8.14 22.86 -5.32
C VAL A 231 7.04 23.80 -4.87
N THR A 232 6.14 24.16 -5.78
CA THR A 232 4.93 24.90 -5.47
C THR A 232 3.74 23.94 -5.50
N SER A 233 2.81 24.05 -4.55
CA SER A 233 1.63 23.19 -4.50
C SER A 233 0.33 23.91 -4.22
N ARG A 234 -0.78 23.37 -4.72
CA ARG A 234 -2.14 23.89 -4.50
C ARG A 234 -3.08 22.75 -4.14
N LEU A 235 -3.86 22.95 -3.08
CA LEU A 235 -5.04 22.14 -2.76
C LEU A 235 -6.21 22.68 -3.59
N VAL A 236 -6.67 21.90 -4.56
CA VAL A 236 -7.71 22.27 -5.52
C VAL A 236 -9.10 21.97 -4.97
N ASP A 237 -9.27 20.83 -4.30
CA ASP A 237 -10.55 20.39 -3.73
C ASP A 237 -10.33 19.55 -2.46
N ASP A 238 -11.35 19.51 -1.59
CA ASP A 238 -11.36 18.78 -0.33
C ASP A 238 -12.76 18.22 -0.04
N GLY A 239 -12.89 16.89 -0.16
CA GLY A 239 -14.14 16.21 0.13
C GLY A 239 -13.99 14.70 0.23
N MET A 240 -14.12 14.16 1.44
CA MET A 240 -14.28 12.72 1.62
C MET A 240 -15.70 12.29 1.21
N THR A 241 -15.83 11.06 0.72
CA THR A 241 -17.06 10.59 0.11
C THR A 241 -17.62 9.32 0.73
N ARG A 242 -18.95 9.20 0.68
CA ARG A 242 -19.68 7.95 0.93
C ARG A 242 -20.74 7.79 -0.15
N GLY A 243 -20.80 6.60 -0.74
CA GLY A 243 -21.70 6.31 -1.86
C GLY A 243 -22.63 5.14 -1.56
N PRO A 244 -23.71 5.32 -0.79
CA PRO A 244 -24.77 4.34 -0.60
C PRO A 244 -25.47 3.93 -1.89
N VAL A 245 -26.09 2.75 -1.84
CA VAL A 245 -27.07 2.30 -2.83
C VAL A 245 -28.42 2.09 -2.15
N VAL A 246 -29.44 2.71 -2.72
CA VAL A 246 -30.83 2.61 -2.27
C VAL A 246 -31.69 2.04 -3.40
N ARG A 247 -32.82 1.41 -3.03
CA ARG A 247 -33.72 0.72 -3.97
C ARG A 247 -35.14 1.22 -3.79
N PHE A 248 -35.85 1.29 -4.92
CA PHE A 248 -37.27 1.60 -4.98
C PHE A 248 -38.06 0.44 -5.61
N GLN A 249 -39.39 0.53 -5.53
CA GLN A 249 -40.28 -0.47 -6.14
C GLN A 249 -40.12 -0.53 -7.67
N ASN A 250 -40.04 0.62 -8.32
CA ASN A 250 -39.93 0.75 -9.78
C ASN A 250 -39.08 1.97 -10.17
N ILE A 251 -38.86 2.14 -11.48
CA ILE A 251 -38.05 3.23 -12.03
C ILE A 251 -38.69 4.60 -11.83
N ASP A 252 -40.03 4.71 -11.85
CA ASP A 252 -40.73 5.99 -11.68
C ASP A 252 -40.49 6.58 -10.29
N LYS A 253 -40.53 5.73 -9.26
CA LYS A 253 -40.19 6.10 -7.87
C LYS A 253 -38.73 6.50 -7.72
N ALA A 254 -37.81 5.73 -8.32
CA ALA A 254 -36.39 6.06 -8.30
C ALA A 254 -36.12 7.39 -9.03
N ALA A 255 -36.77 7.64 -10.17
CA ALA A 255 -36.65 8.89 -10.91
C ALA A 255 -37.23 10.09 -10.14
N ALA A 256 -38.35 9.90 -9.45
CA ALA A 256 -38.92 10.93 -8.57
C ALA A 256 -37.96 11.29 -7.42
N ALA A 257 -37.35 10.29 -6.78
CA ALA A 257 -36.35 10.51 -5.73
C ALA A 257 -35.07 11.17 -6.25
N LEU A 258 -34.57 10.75 -7.42
CA LEU A 258 -33.44 11.40 -8.10
C LEU A 258 -33.72 12.89 -8.33
N LYS A 259 -34.89 13.21 -8.87
CA LYS A 259 -35.29 14.60 -9.16
C LYS A 259 -35.44 15.41 -7.87
N TRP A 260 -35.96 14.80 -6.81
CA TRP A 260 -36.10 15.43 -5.50
C TRP A 260 -34.75 15.72 -4.84
N ILE A 261 -33.79 14.78 -4.88
CA ILE A 261 -32.44 14.95 -4.30
C ILE A 261 -31.65 16.05 -5.05
N ASN A 262 -31.82 16.14 -6.38
CA ASN A 262 -31.12 17.13 -7.20
C ASN A 262 -31.75 18.53 -7.18
N ASP A 263 -32.93 18.70 -6.56
CA ASP A 263 -33.55 20.02 -6.38
C ASP A 263 -32.78 20.82 -5.30
N PRO A 264 -32.22 22.00 -5.64
CA PRO A 264 -31.48 22.84 -4.68
C PRO A 264 -32.26 23.15 -3.39
N ASN A 265 -33.59 23.29 -3.46
CA ASN A 265 -34.43 23.57 -2.28
C ASN A 265 -34.49 22.39 -1.29
N ASN A 266 -34.21 21.18 -1.76
CA ASN A 266 -34.19 19.97 -0.95
C ASN A 266 -32.79 19.60 -0.48
N PHE A 267 -31.75 19.99 -1.23
CA PHE A 267 -30.36 19.83 -0.82
C PHE A 267 -30.12 20.39 0.59
N ASP A 268 -30.65 21.58 0.92
CA ASP A 268 -30.51 22.18 2.26
C ASP A 268 -31.10 21.31 3.38
N LYS A 269 -32.19 20.59 3.11
CA LYS A 269 -32.82 19.68 4.08
C LYS A 269 -31.95 18.45 4.33
N ILE A 270 -31.36 17.92 3.25
CA ILE A 270 -30.41 16.78 3.30
C ILE A 270 -29.15 17.23 4.04
N LYS A 271 -28.57 18.36 3.64
CA LYS A 271 -27.39 18.98 4.24
C LYS A 271 -27.58 19.24 5.73
N LYS A 272 -28.71 19.82 6.15
CA LYS A 272 -29.00 20.06 7.56
C LYS A 272 -28.98 18.77 8.39
N SER A 273 -29.52 17.67 7.83
CA SER A 273 -29.57 16.37 8.50
C SER A 273 -28.19 15.69 8.54
N PHE A 274 -27.39 15.85 7.49
CA PHE A 274 -26.00 15.39 7.45
C PHE A 274 -25.13 16.15 8.46
N ASP A 275 -25.16 17.49 8.40
CA ASP A 275 -24.31 18.40 9.15
C ASP A 275 -24.63 18.41 10.65
N SER A 276 -25.82 17.95 11.06
CA SER A 276 -26.16 17.80 12.49
C SER A 276 -25.39 16.66 13.17
N THR A 277 -24.74 15.76 12.42
CA THR A 277 -24.07 14.60 13.01
C THR A 277 -22.66 14.88 13.53
N SER A 278 -22.05 15.99 13.10
CA SER A 278 -20.67 16.38 13.43
C SER A 278 -20.43 17.88 13.27
N ARG A 279 -19.59 18.43 14.14
CA ARG A 279 -19.11 19.81 14.01
C ARG A 279 -18.18 20.01 12.80
N PHE A 280 -17.49 18.96 12.35
CA PHE A 280 -16.50 19.03 11.27
C PHE A 280 -17.00 18.50 9.93
N ALA A 281 -17.92 17.53 9.92
CA ALA A 281 -18.48 17.06 8.66
C ALA A 281 -19.44 18.10 8.10
N LYS A 282 -19.11 18.64 6.91
CA LYS A 282 -19.97 19.58 6.21
C LYS A 282 -20.21 19.10 4.80
N LEU A 283 -21.45 18.74 4.49
CA LEU A 283 -21.86 18.27 3.17
C LEU A 283 -21.66 19.39 2.15
N THR A 284 -20.85 19.14 1.12
CA THR A 284 -20.56 20.09 0.06
C THR A 284 -21.37 19.79 -1.19
N LYS A 285 -21.51 18.50 -1.55
CA LYS A 285 -22.15 18.07 -2.79
C LYS A 285 -22.82 16.69 -2.62
N VAL A 286 -23.88 16.45 -3.36
CA VAL A 286 -24.47 15.12 -3.55
C VAL A 286 -24.53 14.83 -5.05
N GLN A 287 -24.02 13.66 -5.45
CA GLN A 287 -24.04 13.20 -6.84
C GLN A 287 -24.83 11.91 -6.93
N VAL A 288 -25.84 11.86 -7.79
CA VAL A 288 -26.71 10.69 -7.90
C VAL A 288 -26.62 10.07 -9.28
N LYS A 289 -26.49 8.74 -9.33
CA LYS A 289 -26.64 7.94 -10.55
C LYS A 289 -27.75 6.92 -10.36
N ILE A 290 -28.53 6.70 -11.41
CA ILE A 290 -29.63 5.74 -11.44
C ILE A 290 -29.24 4.53 -12.30
N ALA A 291 -29.57 3.33 -11.83
CA ALA A 291 -29.44 2.09 -12.59
C ALA A 291 -30.68 1.21 -12.34
N GLY A 292 -31.61 1.19 -13.30
CA GLY A 292 -32.93 0.59 -13.09
C GLY A 292 -33.67 1.24 -11.92
N ARG A 293 -34.08 0.44 -10.93
CA ARG A 293 -34.75 0.90 -9.71
C ARG A 293 -33.81 1.21 -8.53
N LEU A 294 -32.50 1.31 -8.80
CA LEU A 294 -31.48 1.64 -7.81
C LEU A 294 -30.98 3.07 -8.00
N LEU A 295 -30.71 3.77 -6.89
CA LEU A 295 -29.95 5.02 -6.88
C LEU A 295 -28.65 4.82 -6.11
N TYR A 296 -27.55 5.27 -6.72
CA TYR A 296 -26.24 5.41 -6.10
C TYR A 296 -26.03 6.87 -5.77
N VAL A 297 -26.02 7.19 -4.48
CA VAL A 297 -26.04 8.58 -3.98
C VAL A 297 -24.69 8.86 -3.33
N ARG A 298 -23.78 9.54 -4.03
CA ARG A 298 -22.45 9.89 -3.53
C ARG A 298 -22.49 11.24 -2.79
N PHE A 299 -22.42 11.17 -1.47
CA PHE A 299 -22.26 12.31 -0.59
C PHE A 299 -20.79 12.71 -0.52
N VAL A 300 -20.51 14.00 -0.64
CA VAL A 300 -19.17 14.60 -0.55
C VAL A 300 -19.18 15.62 0.58
N ALA A 301 -18.21 15.52 1.50
CA ALA A 301 -18.15 16.42 2.65
C ALA A 301 -16.71 16.70 3.08
N THR A 302 -16.46 17.91 3.56
CA THR A 302 -15.22 18.21 4.29
C THR A 302 -15.28 17.57 5.67
N THR A 303 -14.12 17.24 6.24
CA THR A 303 -14.04 16.43 7.48
C THR A 303 -13.04 16.97 8.50
N GLY A 304 -12.63 18.23 8.34
CA GLY A 304 -11.54 18.82 9.11
C GLY A 304 -10.24 18.05 8.89
N ASP A 305 -9.48 17.85 9.98
CA ASP A 305 -8.17 17.17 9.94
C ASP A 305 -8.26 15.64 10.02
N ALA A 306 -9.46 15.07 10.15
CA ALA A 306 -9.65 13.64 10.03
C ALA A 306 -9.80 13.25 8.55
N MET A 307 -9.30 12.06 8.19
CA MET A 307 -9.58 11.45 6.89
C MET A 307 -11.10 11.28 6.69
N GLY A 308 -11.82 10.99 7.78
CA GLY A 308 -13.24 11.34 7.89
C GLY A 308 -14.24 10.26 7.46
N MET A 309 -13.79 9.06 7.10
CA MET A 309 -14.65 7.96 6.64
C MET A 309 -15.83 7.62 7.56
N ASN A 310 -15.60 7.55 8.87
CA ASN A 310 -16.66 7.28 9.86
C ASN A 310 -17.64 8.45 9.98
N MET A 311 -17.10 9.67 9.88
CA MET A 311 -17.87 10.91 9.99
C MET A 311 -18.84 11.06 8.82
N VAL A 312 -18.36 10.82 7.60
CA VAL A 312 -19.20 10.87 6.38
C VAL A 312 -20.21 9.73 6.37
N SER A 313 -19.86 8.52 6.84
CA SER A 313 -20.83 7.42 6.98
C SER A 313 -21.99 7.78 7.90
N LYS A 314 -21.71 8.32 9.09
CA LYS A 314 -22.73 8.75 10.05
C LYS A 314 -23.62 9.87 9.47
N GLY A 315 -23.01 10.87 8.83
CA GLY A 315 -23.75 11.94 8.16
C GLY A 315 -24.65 11.41 7.04
N THR A 316 -24.14 10.45 6.27
CA THR A 316 -24.86 9.81 5.16
C THR A 316 -26.09 9.06 5.66
N GLU A 317 -25.97 8.29 6.74
CA GLU A 317 -27.11 7.59 7.34
C GLU A 317 -28.21 8.58 7.78
N ALA A 318 -27.83 9.66 8.48
CA ALA A 318 -28.78 10.70 8.88
C ALA A 318 -29.44 11.39 7.67
N ALA A 319 -28.66 11.65 6.62
CA ALA A 319 -29.16 12.23 5.37
C ALA A 319 -30.14 11.29 4.65
N LEU A 320 -29.84 9.99 4.57
CA LEU A 320 -30.74 9.01 3.98
C LEU A 320 -32.04 8.86 4.78
N ASN A 321 -31.98 8.89 6.11
CA ASN A 321 -33.18 8.89 6.96
C ASN A 321 -34.08 10.09 6.65
N ARG A 322 -33.50 11.26 6.34
CA ARG A 322 -34.26 12.43 5.89
C ARG A 322 -34.93 12.21 4.53
N VAL A 323 -34.28 11.52 3.61
CA VAL A 323 -34.84 11.14 2.31
C VAL A 323 -35.98 10.11 2.49
N GLN A 324 -35.82 9.13 3.38
CA GLN A 324 -36.86 8.12 3.67
C GLN A 324 -38.15 8.73 4.23
N GLN A 325 -38.08 9.86 4.93
CA GLN A 325 -39.29 10.59 5.37
C GLN A 325 -40.14 11.10 4.19
N VAL A 326 -39.53 11.34 3.02
CA VAL A 326 -40.23 11.78 1.80
C VAL A 326 -40.57 10.60 0.89
N PHE A 327 -39.72 9.57 0.90
CA PHE A 327 -39.90 8.32 0.16
C PHE A 327 -39.90 7.13 1.12
N PRO A 328 -41.02 6.85 1.82
CA PRO A 328 -41.08 5.78 2.83
C PRO A 328 -40.86 4.37 2.26
N ASP A 329 -41.05 4.21 0.94
CA ASP A 329 -40.80 2.98 0.19
C ASP A 329 -39.34 2.81 -0.26
N MET A 330 -38.44 3.75 0.08
CA MET A 330 -37.02 3.66 -0.21
C MET A 330 -36.32 2.68 0.75
N GLU A 331 -35.75 1.62 0.19
CA GLU A 331 -34.94 0.63 0.91
C GLU A 331 -33.45 1.04 0.84
N ILE A 332 -32.80 1.21 1.99
CA ILE A 332 -31.33 1.40 2.05
C ILE A 332 -30.68 0.03 2.02
N LEU A 333 -30.14 -0.38 0.87
CA LEU A 333 -29.49 -1.70 0.73
C LEU A 333 -28.13 -1.73 1.40
N SER A 334 -27.36 -0.64 1.26
CA SER A 334 -26.04 -0.51 1.84
C SER A 334 -25.62 0.96 1.90
N LEU A 335 -24.99 1.35 3.00
CA LEU A 335 -24.33 2.66 3.13
C LEU A 335 -23.10 2.79 2.21
N SER A 336 -22.58 1.67 1.70
CA SER A 336 -21.49 1.63 0.73
C SER A 336 -21.86 0.74 -0.46
N GLY A 337 -22.43 1.35 -1.48
CA GLY A 337 -22.75 0.74 -2.78
C GLY A 337 -21.61 0.80 -3.79
N ASN A 338 -20.36 0.86 -3.33
CA ASN A 338 -19.14 1.00 -4.16
C ASN A 338 -19.08 2.26 -5.05
N TYR A 339 -19.95 3.26 -4.85
CA TYR A 339 -19.94 4.53 -5.57
C TYR A 339 -19.23 5.67 -4.81
N CYS A 340 -18.44 5.34 -3.77
CA CYS A 340 -17.61 6.33 -3.07
C CYS A 340 -16.35 6.76 -3.84
N ALA A 341 -15.46 5.92 -4.37
CA ALA A 341 -15.25 4.49 -4.14
C ALA A 341 -14.03 4.23 -3.24
N ASP A 342 -14.20 3.48 -2.17
CA ASP A 342 -13.16 3.27 -1.15
C ASP A 342 -12.28 2.06 -1.43
N LYS A 343 -10.95 2.21 -1.50
CA LYS A 343 -9.98 1.10 -1.65
C LYS A 343 -10.16 0.26 -2.93
N LYS A 344 -10.74 0.86 -3.98
CA LYS A 344 -10.96 0.21 -5.29
C LYS A 344 -10.58 1.18 -6.42
N PRO A 345 -9.91 0.70 -7.48
CA PRO A 345 -9.61 1.54 -8.64
C PRO A 345 -10.92 1.89 -9.35
N THR A 346 -11.21 3.19 -9.49
CA THR A 346 -12.44 3.66 -10.14
C THR A 346 -12.23 4.98 -10.86
N ALA A 347 -12.85 5.12 -12.03
CA ALA A 347 -12.86 6.37 -12.77
C ALA A 347 -13.56 7.51 -12.00
N VAL A 348 -14.51 7.20 -11.12
CA VAL A 348 -15.25 8.23 -10.38
C VAL A 348 -14.36 9.01 -9.41
N ASN A 349 -13.34 8.38 -8.82
CA ASN A 349 -12.36 9.07 -7.99
C ASN A 349 -11.35 9.85 -8.83
N TRP A 350 -11.00 9.33 -10.01
CA TRP A 350 -10.11 10.03 -10.94
C TRP A 350 -10.72 11.33 -11.48
N ILE A 351 -12.01 11.28 -11.86
CA ILE A 351 -12.70 12.39 -12.52
C ILE A 351 -13.24 13.40 -11.52
N GLU A 352 -13.91 12.95 -10.46
CA GLU A 352 -14.61 13.83 -9.51
C GLU A 352 -13.81 14.09 -8.23
N GLY A 353 -12.63 13.49 -8.09
CA GLY A 353 -11.83 13.53 -6.87
C GLY A 353 -12.39 12.69 -5.71
N ARG A 354 -11.59 12.58 -4.64
CA ARG A 354 -11.98 11.99 -3.34
C ARG A 354 -10.92 12.26 -2.27
N GLY A 355 -11.30 12.84 -1.14
CA GLY A 355 -10.32 13.30 -0.16
C GLY A 355 -9.73 14.63 -0.61
N LYS A 356 -8.41 14.74 -0.74
CA LYS A 356 -7.70 15.95 -1.14
C LYS A 356 -7.27 15.85 -2.61
N TYR A 357 -7.66 16.84 -3.41
CA TYR A 357 -7.13 17.03 -4.76
C TYR A 357 -5.97 18.01 -4.67
N VAL A 358 -4.74 17.54 -4.92
CA VAL A 358 -3.54 18.36 -4.92
C VAL A 358 -2.86 18.39 -6.30
N VAL A 359 -2.31 19.54 -6.66
CA VAL A 359 -1.38 19.71 -7.79
C VAL A 359 -0.07 20.28 -7.25
N CYS A 360 1.05 19.69 -7.67
CA CYS A 360 2.39 20.20 -7.42
C CYS A 360 3.12 20.46 -8.73
N GLU A 361 3.97 21.47 -8.76
CA GLU A 361 4.85 21.77 -9.89
C GLU A 361 6.24 22.24 -9.44
N ALA A 362 7.22 22.05 -10.31
CA ALA A 362 8.57 22.56 -10.14
C ALA A 362 9.21 22.87 -11.50
N ILE A 363 10.14 23.83 -11.51
CA ILE A 363 11.06 24.03 -12.63
C ILE A 363 12.44 23.57 -12.17
N VAL A 364 13.04 22.64 -12.91
CA VAL A 364 14.37 22.07 -12.62
C VAL A 364 15.36 22.58 -13.65
N SER A 365 16.45 23.19 -13.17
CA SER A 365 17.48 23.74 -14.06
C SER A 365 18.12 22.66 -14.92
N LYS A 366 18.51 23.00 -16.15
CA LYS A 366 19.30 22.11 -17.03
C LYS A 366 20.55 21.56 -16.33
N GLU A 367 21.20 22.41 -15.53
CA GLU A 367 22.38 22.06 -14.75
C GLU A 367 22.05 20.99 -13.70
N ASP A 368 20.94 21.13 -12.98
CA ASP A 368 20.53 20.14 -11.98
C ASP A 368 20.04 18.83 -12.62
N VAL A 369 19.37 18.88 -13.78
CA VAL A 369 19.03 17.69 -14.57
C VAL A 369 20.30 16.92 -14.98
N SER A 370 21.30 17.62 -15.52
CA SER A 370 22.56 16.97 -15.92
C SER A 370 23.39 16.50 -14.72
N ARG A 371 23.58 17.37 -13.72
CA ARG A 371 24.50 17.12 -12.59
C ARG A 371 23.92 16.21 -11.52
N VAL A 372 22.65 16.36 -11.17
CA VAL A 372 22.01 15.57 -10.09
C VAL A 372 21.33 14.33 -10.65
N LEU A 373 20.53 14.50 -11.71
CA LEU A 373 19.70 13.44 -12.26
C LEU A 373 20.42 12.58 -13.31
N LYS A 374 21.55 13.06 -13.84
CA LYS A 374 22.41 12.33 -14.79
C LYS A 374 21.70 11.98 -16.10
N THR A 375 20.89 12.91 -16.59
CA THR A 375 20.12 12.78 -17.84
C THR A 375 19.99 14.14 -18.54
N THR A 376 19.17 14.23 -19.59
CA THR A 376 18.86 15.47 -20.31
C THR A 376 17.37 15.78 -20.26
N VAL A 377 17.02 17.06 -20.40
CA VAL A 377 15.61 17.51 -20.44
C VAL A 377 14.82 16.85 -21.57
N PRO A 378 15.32 16.78 -22.83
CA PRO A 378 14.59 16.12 -23.91
C PRO A 378 14.34 14.63 -23.65
N ALA A 379 15.30 13.91 -23.06
CA ALA A 379 15.15 12.49 -22.75
C ALA A 379 14.08 12.24 -21.68
N LEU A 380 13.95 13.14 -20.69
CA LEU A 380 12.91 13.05 -19.67
C LEU A 380 11.51 13.29 -20.25
N ILE A 381 11.37 14.31 -21.11
CA ILE A 381 10.10 14.63 -21.76
C ILE A 381 9.66 13.47 -22.65
N ASP A 382 10.55 12.98 -23.51
CA ASP A 382 10.29 11.86 -24.42
C ASP A 382 9.87 10.59 -23.65
N LEU A 383 10.60 10.27 -22.58
CA LEU A 383 10.25 9.13 -21.74
C LEU A 383 8.91 9.34 -21.00
N ASN A 384 8.60 10.54 -20.52
CA ASN A 384 7.33 10.82 -19.86
C ASN A 384 6.14 10.60 -20.82
N ILE A 385 6.25 11.13 -22.04
CA ILE A 385 5.23 10.93 -23.08
C ILE A 385 5.11 9.45 -23.42
N SER A 386 6.21 8.79 -23.73
CA SER A 386 6.21 7.39 -24.18
C SER A 386 5.77 6.42 -23.09
N LYS A 387 6.18 6.64 -21.84
CA LYS A 387 5.92 5.73 -20.71
C LYS A 387 4.64 6.09 -19.96
N ASN A 388 4.60 7.27 -19.36
CA ASN A 388 3.55 7.64 -18.41
C ASN A 388 2.25 7.97 -19.11
N LEU A 389 2.29 8.48 -20.34
CA LEU A 389 1.10 8.78 -21.13
C LEU A 389 0.76 7.64 -22.10
N ILE A 390 1.56 7.44 -23.16
CA ILE A 390 1.27 6.45 -24.21
C ILE A 390 1.28 5.03 -23.64
N GLY A 391 2.30 4.65 -22.88
CA GLY A 391 2.37 3.31 -22.26
C GLY A 391 1.17 3.02 -21.35
N SER A 392 0.79 3.98 -20.50
CA SER A 392 -0.39 3.86 -19.64
C SER A 392 -1.70 3.78 -20.43
N ALA A 393 -1.82 4.52 -21.53
CA ALA A 393 -2.98 4.45 -22.42
C ALA A 393 -3.10 3.09 -23.11
N VAL A 394 -1.97 2.55 -23.61
CA VAL A 394 -1.91 1.19 -24.19
C VAL A 394 -2.30 0.14 -23.14
N ALA A 395 -1.92 0.33 -21.88
CA ALA A 395 -2.27 -0.57 -20.78
C ALA A 395 -3.73 -0.43 -20.29
N GLY A 396 -4.51 0.54 -20.80
CA GLY A 396 -5.87 0.80 -20.32
C GLY A 396 -5.93 1.33 -18.89
N SER A 397 -4.88 2.02 -18.44
CA SER A 397 -4.79 2.59 -17.09
C SER A 397 -5.79 3.72 -16.87
N ILE A 398 -6.41 3.76 -15.69
CA ILE A 398 -7.27 4.86 -15.25
C ILE A 398 -6.65 5.45 -13.98
N GLY A 399 -6.14 6.69 -14.08
CA GLY A 399 -5.50 7.41 -12.99
C GLY A 399 -4.06 7.02 -12.70
N GLY A 400 -3.51 5.99 -13.35
CA GLY A 400 -2.11 5.57 -13.23
C GLY A 400 -1.23 6.11 -14.35
N PHE A 401 -1.19 7.43 -14.56
CA PHE A 401 -0.36 8.09 -15.58
C PHE A 401 0.95 8.61 -14.98
N ASN A 402 1.65 7.74 -14.25
CA ASN A 402 2.84 8.05 -13.46
C ASN A 402 3.83 6.87 -13.46
N ALA A 403 4.99 7.05 -12.84
CA ALA A 403 6.00 6.01 -12.75
C ALA A 403 5.85 5.11 -11.52
N HIS A 404 5.79 5.68 -10.32
CA HIS A 404 5.73 4.95 -9.05
C HIS A 404 5.11 5.76 -7.90
N ALA A 405 4.09 6.58 -8.17
CA ALA A 405 3.42 7.36 -7.12
C ALA A 405 2.97 6.49 -5.93
N ALA A 406 2.51 5.26 -6.20
CA ALA A 406 2.12 4.30 -5.17
C ALA A 406 3.24 3.96 -4.18
N ASN A 407 4.50 3.85 -4.62
CA ASN A 407 5.63 3.55 -3.72
C ASN A 407 5.82 4.66 -2.69
N ILE A 408 5.78 5.91 -3.16
CA ILE A 408 5.95 7.09 -2.30
C ILE A 408 4.77 7.25 -1.34
N VAL A 409 3.54 7.18 -1.85
CA VAL A 409 2.31 7.28 -1.04
C VAL A 409 2.33 6.21 0.06
N THR A 410 2.60 4.95 -0.29
CA THR A 410 2.65 3.84 0.67
C THR A 410 3.67 4.10 1.78
N ALA A 411 4.88 4.51 1.42
CA ALA A 411 5.95 4.71 2.39
C ALA A 411 5.64 5.85 3.38
N VAL A 412 5.06 6.95 2.89
CA VAL A 412 4.61 8.06 3.75
C VAL A 412 3.41 7.64 4.59
N TYR A 413 2.47 6.87 4.03
CA TYR A 413 1.25 6.45 4.72
C TYR A 413 1.55 5.55 5.92
N ILE A 414 2.43 4.56 5.75
CA ILE A 414 2.86 3.67 6.84
C ILE A 414 3.59 4.48 7.93
N ALA A 415 4.48 5.40 7.53
CA ALA A 415 5.22 6.23 8.48
C ALA A 415 4.33 7.17 9.29
N THR A 416 3.26 7.69 8.69
CA THR A 416 2.41 8.74 9.28
C THR A 416 1.06 8.21 9.79
N GLY A 417 0.87 6.90 9.86
CA GLY A 417 -0.33 6.28 10.45
C GLY A 417 -1.61 6.42 9.64
N GLN A 418 -1.48 6.60 8.32
CA GLN A 418 -2.60 6.58 7.38
C GLN A 418 -3.05 5.15 7.12
N ASP A 419 -4.15 4.97 6.37
CA ASP A 419 -4.64 3.65 5.95
C ASP A 419 -3.92 3.19 4.67
N PRO A 420 -2.99 2.21 4.71
CA PRO A 420 -2.23 1.83 3.53
C PRO A 420 -3.09 1.20 2.43
N ALA A 421 -4.28 0.69 2.75
CA ALA A 421 -5.19 0.16 1.74
C ALA A 421 -5.79 1.27 0.85
N GLN A 422 -5.74 2.53 1.28
CA GLN A 422 -6.18 3.68 0.47
C GLN A 422 -5.17 4.07 -0.61
N VAL A 423 -3.96 3.50 -0.61
CA VAL A 423 -2.99 3.66 -1.71
C VAL A 423 -3.62 3.38 -3.07
N VAL A 424 -4.53 2.41 -3.16
CA VAL A 424 -5.26 2.05 -4.40
C VAL A 424 -5.87 3.27 -5.10
N THR A 425 -6.33 4.26 -4.34
CA THR A 425 -6.98 5.47 -4.85
C THR A 425 -6.13 6.72 -4.64
N SER A 426 -5.37 6.77 -3.56
CA SER A 426 -4.47 7.88 -3.23
C SER A 426 -3.24 7.93 -4.12
N SER A 427 -2.90 6.86 -4.83
CA SER A 427 -1.82 6.84 -5.83
C SER A 427 -2.26 7.28 -7.23
N ASN A 428 -3.53 7.67 -7.42
CA ASN A 428 -3.96 8.28 -8.67
C ASN A 428 -3.12 9.54 -8.92
N CYS A 429 -2.36 9.53 -10.01
CA CYS A 429 -1.44 10.60 -10.35
C CYS A 429 -1.24 10.65 -11.86
N ILE A 430 -1.26 11.87 -12.41
CA ILE A 430 -0.71 12.17 -13.72
C ILE A 430 0.56 13.03 -13.57
N THR A 431 1.64 12.55 -14.16
CA THR A 431 2.94 13.23 -14.22
C THR A 431 3.11 13.84 -15.61
N LEU A 432 3.32 15.16 -15.67
CA LEU A 432 3.61 15.89 -16.91
C LEU A 432 5.02 16.47 -16.85
N MET A 433 5.69 16.47 -18.00
CA MET A 433 7.04 17.00 -18.16
C MET A 433 7.11 17.74 -19.49
N GLU A 434 7.57 19.00 -19.44
CA GLU A 434 7.62 19.89 -20.59
C GLU A 434 8.90 20.74 -20.55
N SER A 435 9.28 21.31 -21.69
CA SER A 435 10.39 22.25 -21.75
C SER A 435 9.94 23.62 -21.26
N SER A 436 10.72 24.23 -20.37
CA SER A 436 10.60 25.61 -19.94
C SER A 436 11.87 26.36 -20.35
N GLY A 437 12.00 26.64 -21.65
CA GLY A 437 13.27 27.04 -22.23
C GLY A 437 14.26 25.87 -22.21
N ASP A 438 15.47 26.10 -21.69
CA ASP A 438 16.48 25.05 -21.50
C ASP A 438 16.20 24.14 -20.28
N ASP A 439 15.29 24.56 -19.39
CA ASP A 439 14.95 23.89 -18.14
C ASP A 439 13.78 22.91 -18.30
N LEU A 440 13.59 22.06 -17.30
CA LEU A 440 12.47 21.13 -17.23
C LEU A 440 11.35 21.70 -16.36
N TYR A 441 10.14 21.82 -16.92
CA TYR A 441 8.91 21.91 -16.13
C TYR A 441 8.43 20.49 -15.81
N ILE A 442 8.05 20.24 -14.56
CA ILE A 442 7.42 19.00 -14.11
C ILE A 442 6.22 19.31 -13.22
N SER A 443 5.14 18.56 -13.39
CA SER A 443 3.99 18.59 -12.48
C SER A 443 3.49 17.20 -12.13
N CYS A 444 2.86 17.09 -10.96
CA CYS A 444 2.12 15.92 -10.51
C CYS A 444 0.74 16.36 -10.03
N THR A 445 -0.30 15.74 -10.57
CA THR A 445 -1.69 16.02 -10.20
C THR A 445 -2.32 14.77 -9.60
N MET A 446 -2.75 14.88 -8.35
CA MET A 446 -3.29 13.77 -7.55
C MET A 446 -4.69 14.13 -7.05
N PRO A 447 -5.76 13.71 -7.74
CA PRO A 447 -7.13 14.18 -7.46
C PRO A 447 -7.79 13.49 -6.26
N SER A 448 -7.18 12.43 -5.71
CA SER A 448 -7.83 11.59 -4.73
C SER A 448 -6.96 11.14 -3.55
N ILE A 449 -6.19 12.05 -2.94
CA ILE A 449 -5.34 11.73 -1.78
C ILE A 449 -6.20 11.63 -0.51
N GLU A 450 -6.24 10.47 0.14
CA GLU A 450 -7.05 10.24 1.34
C GLU A 450 -6.17 10.22 2.59
N VAL A 451 -6.05 11.38 3.23
CA VAL A 451 -5.20 11.55 4.42
C VAL A 451 -5.94 12.22 5.57
N GLY A 452 -5.44 11.98 6.78
CA GLY A 452 -5.82 12.69 7.99
C GLY A 452 -4.68 12.76 8.98
N THR A 453 -4.73 13.72 9.88
CA THR A 453 -3.77 13.90 10.97
C THR A 453 -4.39 13.61 12.34
N VAL A 454 -5.66 13.21 12.35
CA VAL A 454 -6.44 12.80 13.54
C VAL A 454 -7.18 11.50 13.28
N GLY A 455 -7.08 10.56 14.23
CA GLY A 455 -7.81 9.30 14.26
C GLY A 455 -7.11 8.16 13.51
N GLY A 456 -7.57 6.93 13.73
CA GLY A 456 -6.93 5.75 13.15
C GLY A 456 -5.50 5.56 13.66
N GLY A 457 -4.57 5.23 12.77
CA GLY A 457 -3.17 4.98 13.13
C GLY A 457 -2.38 6.23 13.53
N THR A 458 -2.91 7.44 13.30
CA THR A 458 -2.18 8.69 13.58
C THR A 458 -1.94 8.94 15.07
N GLN A 459 -2.69 8.26 15.95
CA GLN A 459 -2.56 8.37 17.39
C GLN A 459 -1.43 7.51 17.98
N LEU A 460 -0.94 6.52 17.21
CA LEU A 460 0.14 5.63 17.64
C LEU A 460 1.43 6.44 17.82
N PRO A 461 2.24 6.18 18.86
CA PRO A 461 3.35 7.06 19.23
C PRO A 461 4.34 7.34 18.09
N ALA A 462 4.81 6.30 17.40
CA ALA A 462 5.78 6.43 16.32
C ALA A 462 5.21 7.23 15.12
N GLN A 463 3.98 6.93 14.71
CA GLN A 463 3.29 7.60 13.62
C GLN A 463 2.97 9.06 13.95
N SER A 464 2.58 9.32 15.19
CA SER A 464 2.35 10.66 15.73
C SER A 464 3.64 11.51 15.69
N SER A 465 4.79 10.95 16.08
CA SER A 465 6.08 11.65 15.98
C SER A 465 6.49 11.93 14.53
N CYS A 466 6.13 11.06 13.58
CA CYS A 466 6.36 11.31 12.16
C CYS A 466 5.49 12.48 11.63
N LEU A 467 4.26 12.61 12.11
CA LEU A 467 3.41 13.77 11.80
C LEU A 467 3.90 15.06 12.46
N GLU A 468 4.50 14.96 13.66
CA GLU A 468 5.12 16.09 14.35
C GLU A 468 6.38 16.58 13.63
N LEU A 469 7.21 15.68 13.10
CA LEU A 469 8.35 16.00 12.23
C LEU A 469 7.92 16.83 11.01
N LEU A 470 6.73 16.56 10.48
CA LEU A 470 6.12 17.28 9.36
C LEU A 470 5.41 18.57 9.78
N GLY A 471 5.27 18.86 11.09
CA GLY A 471 4.56 20.02 11.61
C GLY A 471 3.03 19.94 11.48
N VAL A 472 2.47 18.75 11.24
CA VAL A 472 1.03 18.56 10.92
C VAL A 472 0.30 17.64 11.91
N GLN A 473 0.91 17.29 13.04
CA GLN A 473 0.29 16.42 14.04
C GLN A 473 -1.03 17.00 14.57
N GLY A 474 -2.06 16.16 14.66
CA GLY A 474 -3.32 16.50 15.30
C GLY A 474 -4.18 17.49 14.52
N SER A 475 -5.17 18.06 15.20
CA SER A 475 -6.13 19.00 14.62
C SER A 475 -5.64 20.45 14.66
N ASN A 476 -5.88 21.20 13.60
CA ASN A 476 -5.67 22.64 13.59
C ASN A 476 -6.92 23.36 14.13
N ARG A 477 -6.79 24.04 15.28
CA ARG A 477 -7.92 24.71 15.95
C ARG A 477 -8.40 25.96 15.22
N ALA A 478 -7.48 26.72 14.63
CA ALA A 478 -7.80 27.96 13.94
C ALA A 478 -8.37 27.70 12.55
N PHE A 479 -7.83 26.71 11.85
CA PHE A 479 -8.20 26.37 10.47
C PHE A 479 -8.42 24.86 10.34
N PRO A 480 -9.59 24.33 10.74
CA PRO A 480 -9.87 22.90 10.66
C PRO A 480 -9.65 22.34 9.25
N GLY A 481 -8.85 21.28 9.13
CA GLY A 481 -8.48 20.66 7.86
C GLY A 481 -7.17 21.15 7.25
N HIS A 482 -6.57 22.21 7.82
CA HIS A 482 -5.28 22.73 7.35
C HIS A 482 -4.15 21.71 7.47
N ASN A 483 -4.06 20.97 8.58
CA ASN A 483 -2.97 20.01 8.79
C ASN A 483 -3.11 18.82 7.83
N ALA A 484 -4.33 18.31 7.64
CA ALA A 484 -4.58 17.25 6.65
C ALA A 484 -4.33 17.73 5.21
N GLY A 485 -4.69 18.98 4.89
CA GLY A 485 -4.37 19.60 3.60
C GLY A 485 -2.86 19.73 3.37
N GLN A 486 -2.12 20.17 4.39
CA GLN A 486 -0.67 20.28 4.33
C GLN A 486 0.01 18.91 4.18
N LEU A 487 -0.47 17.88 4.89
CA LEU A 487 0.01 16.50 4.69
C LEU A 487 -0.20 16.02 3.24
N ALA A 488 -1.35 16.30 2.63
CA ALA A 488 -1.60 15.94 1.23
C ALA A 488 -0.65 16.66 0.26
N ARG A 489 -0.32 17.94 0.54
CA ARG A 489 0.66 18.72 -0.22
C ARG A 489 2.06 18.12 -0.12
N VAL A 490 2.48 17.74 1.09
CA VAL A 490 3.74 17.02 1.32
C VAL A 490 3.78 15.70 0.56
N VAL A 491 2.69 14.91 0.59
CA VAL A 491 2.60 13.63 -0.15
C VAL A 491 2.78 13.87 -1.65
N CYS A 492 2.01 14.79 -2.24
CA CYS A 492 2.07 15.07 -3.69
C CYS A 492 3.44 15.64 -4.11
N ALA A 493 4.06 16.51 -3.30
CA ALA A 493 5.39 17.04 -3.58
C ALA A 493 6.48 15.97 -3.46
N THR A 494 6.35 15.04 -2.51
CA THR A 494 7.27 13.88 -2.39
C THR A 494 7.09 12.92 -3.57
N VAL A 495 5.85 12.74 -4.05
CA VAL A 495 5.60 11.98 -5.29
C VAL A 495 6.32 12.64 -6.47
N LEU A 496 6.22 13.96 -6.63
CA LEU A 496 6.92 14.69 -7.70
C LEU A 496 8.44 14.46 -7.66
N THR A 497 9.07 14.52 -6.49
CA THR A 497 10.52 14.26 -6.38
C THR A 497 10.88 12.80 -6.66
N GLY A 498 10.05 11.86 -6.20
CA GLY A 498 10.16 10.45 -6.53
C GLY A 498 10.07 10.20 -8.03
N GLU A 499 9.05 10.74 -8.69
CA GLU A 499 8.80 10.64 -10.13
C GLU A 499 9.99 11.17 -10.92
N LEU A 500 10.44 12.38 -10.62
CA LEU A 500 11.59 13.01 -11.26
C LEU A 500 12.84 12.12 -11.19
N SER A 501 13.13 11.56 -10.02
CA SER A 501 14.30 10.72 -9.82
C SER A 501 14.18 9.38 -10.55
N LEU A 502 13.04 8.68 -10.46
CA LEU A 502 12.88 7.38 -11.14
C LEU A 502 12.90 7.53 -12.65
N MET A 503 12.18 8.51 -13.20
CA MET A 503 12.17 8.80 -14.64
C MET A 503 13.58 9.12 -15.14
N SER A 504 14.38 9.83 -14.34
CA SER A 504 15.78 10.10 -14.69
C SER A 504 16.65 8.85 -14.71
N ALA A 505 16.48 7.94 -13.73
CA ALA A 505 17.22 6.67 -13.72
C ALA A 505 16.85 5.76 -14.90
N LEU A 506 15.59 5.80 -15.34
CA LEU A 506 15.12 5.09 -16.53
C LEU A 506 15.69 5.69 -17.81
N ALA A 507 15.60 7.01 -17.97
CA ALA A 507 16.11 7.72 -19.15
C ALA A 507 17.63 7.53 -19.35
N SER A 508 18.39 7.39 -18.25
CA SER A 508 19.83 7.17 -18.28
C SER A 508 20.24 5.67 -18.28
N GLY A 509 19.29 4.74 -18.29
CA GLY A 509 19.56 3.29 -18.23
C GLY A 509 20.19 2.78 -16.93
N HIS A 510 20.04 3.51 -15.81
CA HIS A 510 20.69 3.21 -14.53
C HIS A 510 19.85 2.36 -13.56
N LEU A 511 18.57 2.08 -13.88
CA LEU A 511 17.65 1.40 -12.96
C LEU A 511 18.21 0.07 -12.43
N VAL A 512 18.61 -0.84 -13.32
CA VAL A 512 19.07 -2.19 -12.95
C VAL A 512 20.32 -2.14 -12.07
N ARG A 513 21.28 -1.26 -12.39
CA ARG A 513 22.53 -1.14 -11.63
C ARG A 513 22.30 -0.64 -10.21
N SER A 514 21.39 0.32 -10.04
CA SER A 514 21.04 0.84 -8.71
C SER A 514 20.26 -0.17 -7.87
N HIS A 515 19.29 -0.89 -8.46
CA HIS A 515 18.57 -1.95 -7.75
C HIS A 515 19.51 -3.09 -7.33
N LEU A 516 20.43 -3.54 -8.19
CA LEU A 516 21.37 -4.61 -7.84
C LEU A 516 22.32 -4.20 -6.70
N LYS A 517 22.74 -2.94 -6.63
CA LYS A 517 23.65 -2.46 -5.58
C LYS A 517 23.00 -2.36 -4.20
N HIS A 518 21.70 -2.04 -4.13
CA HIS A 518 21.02 -1.72 -2.87
C HIS A 518 19.94 -2.74 -2.44
N ASN A 519 19.30 -3.46 -3.36
CA ASN A 519 18.31 -4.49 -3.03
C ASN A 519 18.92 -5.88 -2.87
N ARG A 520 20.17 -6.09 -3.30
CA ARG A 520 20.95 -7.30 -3.02
C ARG A 520 22.11 -6.92 -2.12
N SER A 521 21.85 -6.74 -0.83
CA SER A 521 22.92 -6.72 0.16
C SER A 521 23.69 -8.05 0.06
N ALA A 522 25.02 -7.99 0.13
CA ALA A 522 25.92 -9.15 0.17
C ALA A 522 25.54 -10.19 1.25
N GLN A 523 24.69 -9.84 2.22
CA GLN A 523 24.10 -10.74 3.22
C GLN A 523 23.14 -11.80 2.68
N CYS A 524 22.51 -11.60 1.51
CA CYS A 524 21.61 -12.61 0.95
C CYS A 524 22.37 -13.77 0.27
N LEU A 525 23.69 -13.61 0.03
CA LEU A 525 24.55 -14.63 -0.58
C LEU A 525 25.18 -15.59 0.46
N THR A 526 25.20 -15.22 1.75
CA THR A 526 25.76 -16.05 2.83
C THR A 526 24.75 -17.01 3.48
N GLN A 527 23.48 -17.00 3.04
CA GLN A 527 22.42 -17.89 3.56
C GLN A 527 21.96 -18.94 2.55
N SER A 528 22.59 -19.00 1.37
CA SER A 528 22.25 -19.95 0.29
C SER A 528 23.40 -20.89 -0.08
N THR A 529 24.30 -21.17 0.87
CA THR A 529 25.32 -22.22 0.77
C THR A 529 25.16 -23.17 1.94
#